data_AF-A0AA40B8L8-F1
#
_entry.id   AF-A0AA40B8L8-F1
#
_cell.length_a   1.000
_cell.length_b   1.000
_cell.length_c   1.000
_cell.angle_alpha   90.00
_cell.angle_beta   90.00
_cell.angle_gamma   90.00
#
_symmetry.space_group_name_H-M   'P 1'
#
loop_
_entity.id
_entity.type
_entity.pdbx_description
1 polymer ?
#
loop_
_entity_poly.entity_id
_entity_poly.type
_entity_poly.pdbx_seq_one_letter_code
_entity_poly.pdbx_strand_id
1 'polypeptide(L)'
;MVAGTFEEGKRKHLYGPWKTCKCPKPWCASFTRGMKMAEERQKHNGRHWLPFRCHFEECFAYRLGFDHLPKLSQHKQCYHSKSDEPIKFPLHTPKKLLKLRVAAEKGFLPMVMNDSRYRRGYQ
;
A
#
# COMPACT_ATOMS: atom_id res chain seq x y z
N MET A 1 41.16 -0.41 40.13
CA MET A 1 40.18 -0.74 39.07
C MET A 1 38.80 -0.50 39.66
N VAL A 2 38.17 0.64 39.35
CA VAL A 2 36.85 1.00 39.92
C VAL A 2 35.77 0.35 39.04
N ALA A 3 35.09 -0.65 39.59
CA ALA A 3 33.89 -1.21 39.00
C ALA A 3 32.76 -0.19 39.15
N GLY A 4 32.53 0.60 38.10
CA GLY A 4 31.36 1.47 38.00
C GLY A 4 30.11 0.64 37.81
N THR A 5 29.41 0.32 38.89
CA THR A 5 28.04 -0.18 38.83
C THR A 5 27.16 0.98 38.37
N PHE A 6 26.78 0.99 37.09
CA PHE A 6 25.69 1.85 36.63
C PHE A 6 24.42 1.37 37.31
N GLU A 7 23.95 2.16 38.27
CA GLU A 7 22.63 2.01 38.88
C GLU A 7 21.58 2.07 37.77
N GLU A 8 21.06 0.90 37.39
CA GLU A 8 19.97 0.74 36.44
C GLU A 8 18.70 1.30 37.08
N GLY A 9 18.50 2.60 36.88
CA GLY A 9 17.35 3.35 37.32
C GLY A 9 16.06 2.62 37.00
N LYS A 10 15.37 2.21 38.06
CA LYS A 10 14.05 1.54 38.07
C LYS A 10 13.06 2.21 37.11
N ARG A 11 12.98 1.74 35.86
CA ARG A 11 11.78 1.93 35.01
C ARG A 11 10.68 0.95 35.42
N LYS A 12 10.30 0.98 36.69
CA LYS A 12 9.26 0.11 37.23
C LYS A 12 7.95 0.90 37.29
N HIS A 13 6.99 0.51 36.42
CA HIS A 13 5.55 0.82 36.49
C HIS A 13 5.04 2.17 35.93
N LEU A 14 5.36 2.52 34.69
CA LEU A 14 4.56 3.52 33.94
C LEU A 14 3.43 2.88 33.10
N TYR A 15 3.35 1.54 33.07
CA TYR A 15 2.33 0.81 32.33
C TYR A 15 1.30 0.31 33.33
N GLY A 16 0.04 0.71 33.17
CA GLY A 16 -1.09 0.18 33.94
C GLY A 16 -1.21 -1.36 33.80
N PRO A 17 -2.22 -1.99 34.42
CA PRO A 17 -2.33 -3.46 34.47
C PRO A 17 -2.37 -4.14 33.09
N TRP A 18 -2.61 -3.37 32.03
CA TRP A 18 -2.56 -3.82 30.64
C TRP A 18 -1.15 -3.63 30.07
N LYS A 19 -0.38 -4.72 30.02
CA LYS A 19 0.84 -4.80 29.20
C LYS A 19 0.44 -4.75 27.72
N THR A 20 0.15 -3.56 27.19
CA THR A 20 -0.17 -3.41 25.78
C THR A 20 1.08 -3.74 24.97
N CYS A 21 1.07 -4.86 24.27
CA CYS A 21 2.18 -5.29 23.41
C CYS A 21 2.12 -4.49 22.10
N LYS A 22 2.53 -3.22 22.14
CA LYS A 22 2.49 -2.33 20.97
C LYS A 22 3.71 -2.52 20.06
N CYS A 23 3.52 -2.35 18.76
CA CYS A 23 4.66 -2.24 17.84
C CYS A 23 5.48 -0.98 18.20
N PRO A 24 6.82 -1.01 18.17
CA PRO A 24 7.64 0.19 18.39
C PRO A 24 7.66 1.16 17.20
N LYS A 25 7.21 0.74 16.01
CA LYS A 25 7.25 1.57 14.79
C LYS A 25 6.01 2.47 14.70
N PRO A 26 6.14 3.81 14.77
CA PRO A 26 4.99 4.72 14.85
C PRO A 26 4.12 4.74 13.58
N TRP A 27 4.69 4.40 12.42
CA TRP A 27 3.94 4.28 11.16
C TRP A 27 3.17 2.96 11.03
N CYS A 28 3.25 2.06 12.02
CA CYS A 28 2.57 0.77 11.97
C CYS A 28 1.16 0.86 12.57
N ALA A 29 0.15 0.26 11.93
CA ALA A 29 -1.20 0.18 12.50
C ALA A 29 -1.26 -0.51 13.87
N SER A 30 -0.35 -1.47 14.13
CA SER A 30 -0.22 -2.14 15.43
C SER A 30 0.46 -1.29 16.52
N PHE A 31 0.94 -0.09 16.18
CA PHE A 31 1.41 0.90 17.15
C PHE A 31 0.24 1.42 17.99
N THR A 32 -0.83 1.86 17.33
CA THR A 32 -2.02 2.41 18.00
C THR A 32 -2.87 1.29 18.59
N ARG A 33 -3.14 0.23 17.81
CA ARG A 33 -4.04 -0.87 18.20
C ARG A 33 -3.45 -1.79 19.28
N GLY A 34 -2.13 -1.99 19.27
CA GLY A 34 -1.48 -2.98 20.12
C GLY A 34 -1.80 -4.43 19.72
N MET A 35 -1.17 -5.36 20.42
CA MET A 35 -1.34 -6.81 20.30
C MET A 35 -1.62 -7.41 21.67
N LYS A 36 -2.22 -8.61 21.70
CA LYS A 36 -2.63 -9.28 22.95
C LYS A 36 -1.44 -9.93 23.64
N MET A 37 -0.51 -10.49 22.86
CA MET A 37 0.62 -11.26 23.37
C MET A 37 1.98 -10.68 22.95
N ALA A 38 3.00 -10.91 23.79
CA ALA A 38 4.38 -10.52 23.48
C ALA A 38 4.96 -11.31 22.29
N GLU A 39 4.56 -12.58 22.13
CA GLU A 39 4.96 -13.42 21.00
C GLU A 39 4.44 -12.87 19.66
N GLU A 40 3.17 -12.43 19.63
CA GLU A 40 2.60 -11.77 18.44
C GLU A 40 3.39 -10.51 18.09
N ARG A 41 3.82 -9.73 19.08
CA ARG A 41 4.66 -8.55 18.88
C ARG A 41 6.01 -8.92 18.27
N GLN A 42 6.66 -9.97 18.75
CA GLN A 42 7.95 -10.41 18.21
C GLN A 42 7.81 -10.87 16.76
N LYS A 43 6.80 -11.70 16.46
CA LYS A 43 6.50 -12.15 15.10
C LYS A 43 6.16 -10.98 14.17
N HIS A 44 5.38 -10.02 14.66
CA HIS A 44 5.04 -8.80 13.94
C HIS A 44 6.26 -7.93 13.65
N ASN A 45 7.16 -7.77 14.61
CA ASN A 45 8.41 -7.04 14.43
C ASN A 45 9.28 -7.67 13.32
N GLY A 46 9.31 -8.99 13.22
CA GLY A 46 9.99 -9.70 12.13
C GLY A 46 9.44 -9.37 10.74
N ARG A 47 8.13 -9.12 10.61
CA ARG A 47 7.51 -8.74 9.32
C ARG A 47 8.04 -7.42 8.78
N HIS A 48 8.50 -6.54 9.66
CA HIS A 48 9.08 -5.26 9.25
C HIS A 48 10.47 -5.38 8.64
N TRP A 49 11.13 -6.53 8.76
CA TRP A 49 12.44 -6.75 8.16
C TRP A 49 12.35 -7.01 6.64
N LEU A 50 11.15 -7.34 6.14
CA LEU A 50 10.84 -7.55 4.72
C LEU A 50 11.91 -8.36 3.97
N PRO A 51 12.28 -9.58 4.44
CA PRO A 51 13.43 -10.30 3.92
C PRO A 51 13.24 -10.82 2.47
N PHE A 52 12.00 -10.94 2.00
CA PHE A 52 11.70 -11.54 0.69
C PHE A 52 11.71 -10.48 -0.41
N ARG A 53 12.81 -10.35 -1.15
CA ARG A 53 12.98 -9.30 -2.18
C ARG A 53 12.70 -9.80 -3.60
N CYS A 54 12.26 -8.88 -4.45
CA CYS A 54 12.19 -9.15 -5.87
C CYS A 54 13.61 -9.19 -6.48
N HIS A 55 13.78 -9.98 -7.56
CA HIS A 55 15.09 -10.16 -8.21
C HIS A 55 15.30 -9.17 -9.38
N PHE A 56 14.24 -8.50 -9.84
CA PHE A 56 14.29 -7.52 -10.91
C PHE A 56 14.72 -6.16 -10.34
N GLU A 57 15.90 -5.64 -10.71
CA GLU A 57 16.48 -4.41 -10.14
C GLU A 57 15.61 -3.16 -10.34
N GLU A 58 14.93 -3.08 -11.49
CA GLU A 58 14.00 -2.00 -11.85
C GLU A 58 12.67 -2.08 -11.08
N CYS A 59 12.42 -3.15 -10.32
CA CYS A 59 11.20 -3.33 -9.56
C CYS A 59 11.29 -2.66 -8.18
N PHE A 60 10.24 -1.92 -7.79
CA PHE A 60 10.16 -1.29 -6.47
C PHE A 60 10.37 -2.29 -5.31
N ALA A 61 9.97 -3.55 -5.52
CA ALA A 61 10.08 -4.62 -4.55
C ALA A 61 11.51 -5.20 -4.41
N TYR A 62 12.46 -4.80 -5.26
CA TYR A 62 13.88 -5.15 -5.10
C TYR A 62 14.48 -4.51 -3.85
N ARG A 63 14.23 -3.21 -3.64
CA ARG A 63 14.73 -2.48 -2.46
C ARG A 63 13.87 -2.70 -1.22
N LEU A 64 12.55 -2.77 -1.37
CA LEU A 64 11.62 -2.84 -0.24
C LEU A 64 11.44 -4.25 0.32
N GLY A 65 11.25 -5.25 -0.55
CA GLY A 65 10.91 -6.61 -0.15
C GLY A 65 9.52 -6.79 0.47
N PHE A 66 9.25 -8.01 0.91
CA PHE A 66 7.98 -8.46 1.48
C PHE A 66 8.20 -9.20 2.80
N ASP A 67 7.15 -9.22 3.63
CA ASP A 67 7.10 -9.90 4.93
C ASP A 67 6.97 -11.42 4.80
N HIS A 68 6.41 -11.92 3.70
CA HIS A 68 6.16 -13.35 3.48
C HIS A 68 6.38 -13.78 2.02
N LEU A 69 6.84 -15.02 1.83
CA LEU A 69 7.09 -15.62 0.52
C LEU A 69 5.85 -15.65 -0.42
N PRO A 70 4.62 -15.95 0.05
CA PRO A 70 3.43 -15.94 -0.81
C PRO A 70 3.15 -14.57 -1.44
N LYS A 71 3.45 -13.47 -0.73
CA LYS A 71 3.31 -12.11 -1.26
C LYS A 71 4.35 -11.83 -2.35
N LEU A 72 5.59 -12.29 -2.18
CA LEU A 72 6.59 -12.22 -3.24
C LEU A 72 6.17 -13.04 -4.47
N SER A 73 5.60 -14.23 -4.26
CA SER A 73 5.11 -15.09 -5.34
C SER A 73 3.97 -14.42 -6.12
N GLN A 74 2.95 -13.91 -5.41
CA GLN A 74 1.86 -13.16 -6.00
C GLN A 74 2.37 -11.92 -6.77
N HIS A 75 3.31 -11.18 -6.19
CA HIS A 75 3.95 -10.06 -6.87
C HIS A 75 4.61 -10.49 -8.19
N LYS A 76 5.38 -11.58 -8.19
CA LYS A 76 5.98 -12.11 -9.42
C LYS A 76 4.90 -12.46 -10.45
N GLN A 77 3.81 -13.07 -10.01
CA GLN A 77 2.71 -13.43 -10.91
C GLN A 77 1.98 -12.22 -11.51
N CYS A 78 1.79 -11.14 -10.75
CA CYS A 78 1.05 -9.98 -11.24
C CYS A 78 1.91 -9.03 -12.08
N TYR A 79 3.20 -8.88 -11.77
CA TYR A 79 4.06 -7.84 -12.34
C TYR A 79 5.15 -8.38 -13.25
N HIS A 80 5.46 -9.68 -13.17
CA HIS A 80 6.56 -10.31 -13.92
C HIS A 80 6.13 -11.55 -14.70
N SER A 81 4.86 -11.98 -14.58
CA SER A 81 4.31 -12.92 -15.55
C SER A 81 4.24 -12.22 -16.90
N LYS A 82 4.93 -12.78 -17.89
CA LYS A 82 4.70 -12.44 -19.29
C LYS A 82 3.27 -12.83 -19.64
N SER A 83 2.34 -11.89 -19.50
CA SER A 83 1.07 -12.00 -20.22
C SER A 83 1.36 -11.63 -21.67
N ASP A 84 1.44 -12.62 -22.55
CA ASP A 84 1.43 -12.40 -24.01
C ASP A 84 0.09 -11.83 -24.49
N GLU A 85 -0.89 -11.67 -23.60
CA GLU A 85 -2.11 -10.93 -23.92
C GLU A 85 -1.87 -9.42 -23.89
N PRO A 86 -2.11 -8.71 -25.01
CA PRO A 86 -2.07 -7.26 -25.02
C PRO A 86 -3.11 -6.73 -24.04
N ILE A 87 -2.73 -5.75 -23.21
CA ILE A 87 -3.65 -5.02 -22.35
C ILE A 87 -4.75 -4.42 -23.23
N LYS A 88 -5.93 -5.04 -23.25
CA LYS A 88 -7.11 -4.53 -23.93
C LYS A 88 -7.75 -3.49 -23.03
N PHE A 89 -7.39 -2.23 -23.23
CA PHE A 89 -8.15 -1.14 -22.64
C PHE A 89 -9.61 -1.25 -23.09
N PRO A 90 -10.59 -1.07 -22.17
CA PRO A 90 -11.98 -0.98 -22.56
C PRO A 90 -12.11 0.09 -23.64
N LEU A 91 -12.47 -0.33 -24.85
CA LEU A 91 -12.86 0.59 -25.90
C LEU A 91 -14.15 1.25 -25.40
N HIS A 92 -14.04 2.45 -24.86
CA HIS A 92 -15.18 3.34 -24.74
C HIS A 92 -15.68 3.57 -26.17
N THR A 93 -16.71 2.83 -26.58
CA THR A 93 -17.46 3.16 -27.78
C THR A 93 -18.28 4.38 -27.41
N PRO A 94 -17.93 5.59 -27.90
CA PRO A 94 -18.75 6.74 -27.62
C PRO A 94 -20.13 6.49 -28.24
N LYS A 95 -21.16 6.37 -27.40
CA LYS A 95 -22.56 6.33 -27.86
C LYS A 95 -22.83 7.64 -28.60
N LYS A 96 -22.89 7.56 -29.94
CA LYS A 96 -23.17 8.66 -30.88
C LYS A 96 -22.44 9.96 -30.55
N LEU A 97 -21.11 9.98 -30.68
CA LEU A 97 -20.46 11.23 -31.05
C LEU A 97 -20.91 11.55 -32.47
N LEU A 98 -21.82 12.50 -32.63
CA LEU A 98 -21.77 13.36 -33.80
C LEU A 98 -20.33 13.85 -33.87
N LYS A 99 -19.60 13.40 -34.90
CA LYS A 99 -18.14 13.52 -35.00
C LYS A 99 -17.76 14.95 -34.68
N LEU A 100 -16.97 15.17 -33.64
CA LEU A 100 -16.57 16.51 -33.15
C LEU A 100 -16.20 17.48 -34.28
N ARG A 101 -15.57 16.97 -35.36
CA ARG A 101 -15.25 17.73 -36.58
C ARG A 101 -16.46 18.44 -37.19
N VAL A 102 -17.60 17.76 -37.32
CA VAL A 102 -18.81 18.31 -37.93
C VAL A 102 -19.45 19.38 -37.04
N ALA A 103 -19.37 19.24 -35.71
CA ALA A 103 -19.89 20.23 -34.77
C ALA A 103 -19.02 21.50 -34.73
N ALA A 104 -17.69 21.33 -34.82
CA ALA A 104 -16.74 22.43 -34.91
C ALA A 104 -16.89 23.23 -36.21
N GLU A 105 -17.05 22.54 -37.35
CA GLU A 105 -17.28 23.17 -38.66
C GLU A 105 -18.58 23.97 -38.73
N LYS A 106 -19.60 23.56 -37.96
CA LYS A 106 -20.91 24.24 -37.93
C LYS A 106 -21.05 25.31 -36.83
N GLY A 107 -20.02 25.53 -36.00
CA GLY A 107 -20.06 26.53 -34.92
C GLY A 107 -20.97 26.18 -33.74
N PHE A 108 -21.46 24.94 -33.64
CA PHE A 108 -22.33 24.47 -32.55
C PHE A 108 -21.54 23.66 -31.51
N LEU A 109 -20.55 24.31 -30.90
CA LEU A 109 -19.79 23.74 -29.78
C LEU A 109 -20.61 23.52 -28.48
N PRO A 110 -21.62 24.32 -28.10
CA PRO A 110 -22.30 24.13 -26.82
C PRO A 110 -23.24 22.91 -26.75
N MET A 111 -23.47 22.19 -27.86
CA MET A 111 -24.19 20.90 -27.85
C MET A 111 -23.28 19.69 -27.59
N VAL A 112 -21.96 19.88 -27.68
CA VAL A 112 -20.99 18.84 -27.34
C VAL A 112 -20.69 18.98 -25.86
N MET A 113 -21.30 18.10 -25.06
CA MET A 113 -21.26 18.02 -23.59
C MET A 113 -22.39 18.75 -22.89
N ASN A 114 -23.48 18.00 -22.66
CA ASN A 114 -24.32 18.23 -21.49
C ASN A 114 -24.75 16.87 -20.92
N ASP A 115 -23.80 16.06 -20.45
CA ASP A 115 -24.13 14.94 -19.56
C ASP A 115 -23.79 15.37 -18.13
N SER A 116 -24.80 15.87 -17.42
CA SER A 116 -24.75 16.32 -16.03
C SER A 116 -24.46 15.20 -15.02
N ARG A 117 -24.07 14.01 -15.47
CA ARG A 117 -23.83 12.84 -14.60
C ARG A 117 -22.39 12.64 -14.16
N TYR A 118 -21.47 13.55 -14.48
CA TYR A 118 -20.13 13.58 -13.89
C TYR A 118 -20.07 14.42 -12.58
N ARG A 119 -21.09 14.31 -11.74
CA ARG A 119 -21.04 14.66 -10.31
C ARG A 119 -21.72 13.56 -9.52
N ARG A 120 -21.03 12.43 -9.34
CA ARG A 120 -21.22 11.57 -8.16
C ARG A 120 -20.14 10.49 -8.15
N GLY A 121 -19.32 10.52 -7.11
CA GLY A 121 -18.40 9.44 -6.79
C GLY A 121 -17.19 9.94 -6.02
N TYR A 122 -17.39 10.22 -4.73
CA TYR A 122 -16.56 9.80 -3.59
C TYR A 122 -17.26 10.32 -2.33
N GLN A 123 -18.10 9.48 -1.73
CA GLN A 123 -18.40 9.49 -0.31
C GLN A 123 -17.88 8.17 0.26
#